data_AF-A0A1I6G963-F1
#
_entry.id   AF-A0A1I6G963-F1
#
_cell.length_a   1.000
_cell.length_b   1.000
_cell.length_c   1.000
_cell.angle_alpha   90.00
_cell.angle_beta   90.00
_cell.angle_gamma   90.00
#
_symmetry.space_group_name_H-M   'P 1'
#
loop_
_entity.id
_entity.type
_entity.pdbx_description
1 polymer ?
#
loop_
_entity_poly.entity_id
_entity_poly.type
_entity_poly.pdbx_seq_one_letter_code
_entity_poly.pdbx_strand_id
1 'polypeptide(L)'
;MRLHHIYGPAFLLIAMPAWAEPCVSATFDRSFPHATGVESFIADVPSAQFPAFWQTGLIDGYQYRLFSNGEGEIKASDPNQDWVVEIACETAGQSCDITVDGDAPTEALQIADTITQCLLSSEITLARTTPENPIVDTTVTSQENVVAPQNSETEIACGVATVNEANDVATMQRLLILLGEDPGPVDGVLGPASFKAMGAFVDDSNWNTSIKNVISALDALHCERSQ
;
A
#
# COMPACT_ATOMS: atom_id res chain seq x y z
N MET A 1 -38.08 12.91 58.85
CA MET A 1 -37.86 12.50 57.44
C MET A 1 -36.69 13.31 56.89
N ARG A 2 -35.52 12.69 56.73
CA ARG A 2 -34.32 13.32 56.12
C ARG A 2 -34.07 12.64 54.77
N LEU A 3 -34.32 13.37 53.68
CA LEU A 3 -33.88 12.96 52.34
C LEU A 3 -32.38 13.26 52.20
N HIS A 4 -31.57 12.24 51.95
CA HIS A 4 -30.18 12.39 51.51
C HIS A 4 -30.14 12.41 49.98
N HIS A 5 -29.71 13.52 49.40
CA HIS A 5 -29.37 13.65 47.99
C HIS A 5 -28.04 12.95 47.71
N ILE A 6 -28.06 11.96 46.82
CA ILE A 6 -26.87 11.31 46.26
C ILE A 6 -26.45 12.12 45.04
N TYR A 7 -25.32 12.83 45.14
CA TYR A 7 -24.61 13.43 44.01
C TYR A 7 -23.67 12.37 43.43
N GLY A 8 -23.94 11.92 42.21
CA GLY A 8 -23.03 11.06 41.44
C GLY A 8 -22.04 11.91 40.62
N PRO A 9 -20.78 11.47 40.48
CA PRO A 9 -19.77 12.20 39.71
C PRO A 9 -20.07 12.11 38.21
N ALA A 10 -20.13 13.26 37.55
CA ALA A 10 -20.21 13.36 36.09
C ALA A 10 -18.84 13.00 35.48
N PHE A 11 -18.75 11.82 34.88
CA PHE A 11 -17.63 11.40 34.05
C PHE A 11 -17.69 12.15 32.71
N LEU A 12 -16.78 13.10 32.50
CA LEU A 12 -16.59 13.77 31.21
C LEU A 12 -15.74 12.85 30.33
N LEU A 13 -16.34 12.26 29.29
CA LEU A 13 -15.62 11.52 28.25
C LEU A 13 -14.97 12.55 27.29
N ILE A 14 -13.64 12.67 27.34
CA ILE A 14 -12.87 13.40 26.33
C ILE A 14 -12.77 12.48 25.11
N ALA A 15 -13.53 12.79 24.05
CA ALA A 15 -13.35 12.17 22.76
C ALA A 15 -12.00 12.62 22.18
N MET A 16 -11.05 11.68 22.05
CA MET A 16 -9.83 11.94 21.30
C MET A 16 -10.18 12.06 19.81
N PRO A 17 -9.63 13.05 19.08
CA PRO A 17 -9.82 13.11 17.63
C PRO A 17 -9.23 11.84 17.02
N ALA A 18 -9.97 11.18 16.15
CA ALA A 18 -9.44 10.13 15.30
C ALA A 18 -8.59 10.82 14.24
N TRP A 19 -7.28 10.62 14.27
CA TRP A 19 -6.38 11.13 13.23
C TRP A 19 -6.62 10.22 12.03
N ALA A 20 -7.16 10.77 10.95
CA ALA A 20 -7.29 10.03 9.70
C ALA A 20 -5.90 9.54 9.30
N GLU A 21 -5.74 8.22 9.16
CA GLU A 21 -4.48 7.66 8.66
C GLU A 21 -4.23 8.18 7.24
N PRO A 22 -2.99 8.56 6.89
CA PRO A 22 -2.65 8.87 5.50
C PRO A 22 -3.05 7.67 4.63
N CYS A 23 -3.63 7.95 3.47
CA CYS A 23 -4.16 6.92 2.57
C CYS A 23 -3.07 6.09 1.90
N VAL A 24 -1.83 6.56 1.93
CA VAL A 24 -0.64 5.76 1.70
C VAL A 24 0.16 5.72 2.98
N SER A 25 0.59 4.52 3.39
CA SER A 25 1.45 4.37 4.56
C SER A 25 2.85 4.89 4.24
N ALA A 26 3.63 5.23 5.27
CA ALA A 26 5.04 5.65 5.11
C ALA A 26 5.90 4.58 4.40
N THR A 27 5.45 3.33 4.41
CA THR A 27 6.08 2.15 3.81
C THR A 27 5.42 1.69 2.50
N PHE A 28 4.37 2.38 2.03
CA PHE A 28 3.59 2.02 0.82
C PHE A 28 3.09 0.56 0.76
N ASP A 29 2.88 -0.07 1.91
CA ASP A 29 2.18 -1.35 2.03
C ASP A 29 0.67 -1.22 1.78
N ARG A 30 0.14 0.00 1.93
CA ARG A 30 -1.22 0.36 1.48
C ARG A 30 -1.17 0.98 0.10
N SER A 31 -1.92 0.41 -0.84
CA SER A 31 -2.12 0.98 -2.17
C SER A 31 -2.94 2.27 -2.10
N PHE A 32 -2.63 3.23 -2.97
CA PHE A 32 -3.47 4.41 -3.16
C PHE A 32 -4.92 3.98 -3.53
N PRO A 33 -5.97 4.63 -3.00
CA PRO A 33 -7.34 4.25 -3.30
C PRO A 33 -7.64 4.20 -4.81
N HIS A 34 -8.29 3.14 -5.25
CA HIS A 34 -8.63 2.85 -6.66
C HIS A 34 -7.44 2.61 -7.60
N ALA A 35 -6.21 2.62 -7.08
CA ALA A 35 -5.06 2.23 -7.85
C ALA A 35 -5.13 0.73 -8.21
N THR A 36 -4.70 0.41 -9.42
CA THR A 36 -4.60 -0.96 -9.93
C THR A 36 -3.18 -1.23 -10.43
N GLY A 37 -2.79 -2.50 -10.52
CA GLY A 37 -1.45 -2.88 -10.95
C GLY A 37 -0.35 -2.29 -10.05
N VAL A 38 -0.65 -2.15 -8.76
CA VAL A 38 0.24 -1.47 -7.83
C VAL A 38 1.47 -2.33 -7.52
N GLU A 39 2.63 -1.70 -7.61
CA GLU A 39 3.92 -2.25 -7.27
C GLU A 39 4.66 -1.30 -6.34
N SER A 40 5.20 -1.83 -5.25
CA SER A 40 6.03 -1.10 -4.29
C SER A 40 7.49 -1.51 -4.45
N PHE A 41 8.36 -0.52 -4.35
CA PHE A 41 9.80 -0.58 -4.56
C PHE A 41 10.55 0.02 -3.38
N ILE A 42 11.82 -0.37 -3.24
CA ILE A 42 12.67 0.02 -2.13
C ILE A 42 14.08 0.32 -2.65
N ALA A 43 14.74 1.37 -2.16
CA ALA A 43 16.17 1.60 -2.36
C ALA A 43 16.90 1.70 -1.01
N ASP A 44 18.02 0.98 -0.87
CA ASP A 44 18.81 0.93 0.38
C ASP A 44 19.60 2.23 0.64
N VAL A 45 20.08 2.90 -0.42
CA VAL A 45 20.81 4.17 -0.30
C VAL A 45 19.89 5.31 -0.76
N PRO A 46 19.29 6.09 0.16
CA PRO A 46 18.53 7.26 -0.22
C PRO A 46 19.47 8.21 -0.95
N SER A 47 19.13 8.51 -2.20
CA SER A 47 19.79 9.56 -2.96
C SER A 47 18.75 10.60 -3.34
N ALA A 48 19.20 11.78 -3.76
CA ALA A 48 18.31 12.80 -4.29
C ALA A 48 17.44 12.31 -5.47
N GLN A 49 17.84 11.22 -6.15
CA GLN A 49 17.13 10.66 -7.29
C GLN A 49 16.27 9.43 -6.95
N PHE A 50 16.54 8.78 -5.82
CA PHE A 50 15.88 7.53 -5.44
C PHE A 50 15.55 7.59 -3.94
N PRO A 51 14.33 8.03 -3.59
CA PRO A 51 13.81 7.89 -2.24
C PRO A 51 13.82 6.42 -1.83
N ALA A 52 13.98 6.17 -0.53
CA ALA A 52 14.10 4.81 -0.01
C ALA A 52 12.88 3.92 -0.33
N PHE A 53 11.71 4.52 -0.58
CA PHE A 53 10.50 3.80 -0.95
C PHE A 53 9.70 4.57 -1.98
N TRP A 54 9.13 3.84 -2.93
CA TRP A 54 8.13 4.38 -3.82
C TRP A 54 7.15 3.31 -4.28
N GLN A 55 5.99 3.77 -4.71
CA GLN A 55 4.94 2.95 -5.28
C GLN A 55 4.63 3.43 -6.69
N THR A 56 4.35 2.52 -7.61
CA THR A 56 3.84 2.84 -8.95
C THR A 56 2.58 2.05 -9.25
N GLY A 57 1.75 2.54 -10.16
CA GLY A 57 0.59 1.81 -10.64
C GLY A 57 -0.25 2.63 -11.62
N LEU A 58 -1.53 2.26 -11.73
CA LEU A 58 -2.51 2.95 -12.57
C LEU A 58 -3.68 3.48 -11.73
N ILE A 59 -4.06 4.74 -11.90
CA ILE A 59 -5.26 5.35 -11.32
C ILE A 59 -6.09 5.95 -12.45
N ASP A 60 -7.33 5.48 -12.62
CA ASP A 60 -8.24 5.92 -13.70
C ASP A 60 -7.61 5.92 -15.11
N GLY A 61 -6.68 4.99 -15.35
CA GLY A 61 -5.98 4.84 -16.63
C GLY A 61 -4.72 5.70 -16.79
N TYR A 62 -4.32 6.46 -15.77
CA TYR A 62 -3.06 7.22 -15.75
C TYR A 62 -2.00 6.49 -14.95
N GLN A 63 -0.75 6.56 -15.39
CA GLN A 63 0.37 6.03 -14.61
C GLN A 63 0.68 6.99 -13.48
N TYR A 64 0.90 6.45 -12.29
CA TYR A 64 1.36 7.24 -11.16
C TYR A 64 2.62 6.64 -10.54
N ARG A 65 3.37 7.50 -9.86
CA ARG A 65 4.49 7.15 -9.00
C ARG A 65 4.44 8.03 -7.76
N LEU A 66 4.51 7.43 -6.57
CA LEU A 66 4.50 8.14 -5.28
C LEU A 66 5.71 7.75 -4.46
N PHE A 67 6.33 8.73 -3.80
CA PHE A 67 7.54 8.58 -3.02
C PHE A 67 7.30 8.92 -1.54
N SER A 68 8.06 8.28 -0.63
CA SER A 68 7.77 8.35 0.81
C SER A 68 8.12 9.70 1.42
N ASN A 69 8.86 10.53 0.69
CA ASN A 69 9.19 11.91 1.02
C ASN A 69 8.05 12.89 0.69
N GLY A 70 6.91 12.43 0.15
CA GLY A 70 5.78 13.27 -0.24
C GLY A 70 5.86 13.80 -1.67
N GLU A 71 6.79 13.29 -2.48
CA GLU A 71 6.84 13.58 -3.92
C GLU A 71 5.98 12.58 -4.70
N GLY A 72 5.53 12.99 -5.88
CA GLY A 72 4.72 12.16 -6.76
C GLY A 72 4.72 12.63 -8.21
N GLU A 73 4.31 11.73 -9.09
CA GLU A 73 4.16 11.99 -10.52
C GLU A 73 2.89 11.29 -11.02
N ILE A 74 2.13 11.97 -11.87
CA ILE A 74 1.07 11.39 -12.71
C ILE A 74 1.40 11.69 -14.16
N LYS A 75 1.28 10.69 -15.04
CA LYS A 75 1.50 10.87 -16.47
C LYS A 75 0.53 10.03 -17.30
N ALA A 76 0.51 10.32 -18.59
CA ALA A 76 -0.25 9.52 -19.55
C ALA A 76 0.24 8.06 -19.59
N SER A 77 -0.71 7.14 -19.76
CA SER A 77 -0.38 5.74 -20.10
C SER A 77 -0.03 5.55 -21.57
N ASP A 78 -0.52 6.43 -22.45
CA ASP A 78 -0.20 6.44 -23.88
C ASP A 78 1.12 7.19 -24.11
N PRO A 79 2.17 6.55 -24.67
CA PRO A 79 3.45 7.19 -24.91
C PRO A 79 3.41 8.33 -25.94
N ASN A 80 2.31 8.52 -26.68
CA ASN A 80 2.13 9.64 -27.61
C ASN A 80 1.63 10.92 -26.93
N GLN A 81 1.27 10.84 -25.65
CA GLN A 81 0.86 12.01 -24.87
C GLN A 81 2.04 12.44 -24.00
N ASP A 82 2.51 13.66 -24.23
CA ASP A 82 3.65 14.24 -23.54
C ASP A 82 3.16 15.30 -22.55
N TRP A 83 2.64 14.82 -21.41
CA TRP A 83 2.31 15.65 -20.27
C TRP A 83 2.64 14.90 -18.98
N VAL A 84 3.01 15.66 -17.95
CA VAL A 84 3.31 15.14 -16.62
C VAL A 84 2.82 16.12 -15.56
N VAL A 85 2.27 15.59 -14.48
CA VAL A 85 1.89 16.33 -13.29
C VAL A 85 2.80 15.88 -12.16
N GLU A 86 3.66 16.77 -11.71
CA GLU A 86 4.57 16.56 -10.58
C GLU A 86 3.96 17.13 -9.30
N ILE A 87 4.14 16.42 -8.20
CA ILE A 87 3.61 16.76 -6.89
C ILE A 87 4.77 16.76 -5.91
N ALA A 88 4.89 17.80 -5.09
CA ALA A 88 5.86 17.87 -4.01
C ALA A 88 5.19 18.41 -2.74
N CYS A 89 5.07 17.56 -1.72
CA CYS A 89 4.43 17.92 -0.45
C CYS A 89 5.43 18.07 0.69
N GLU A 90 5.40 19.21 1.37
CA GLU A 90 6.06 19.42 2.66
C GLU A 90 5.08 19.07 3.79
N THR A 91 5.16 17.83 4.28
CA THR A 91 4.23 17.32 5.32
C THR A 91 4.29 18.13 6.62
N ALA A 92 5.46 18.61 7.02
CA ALA A 92 5.62 19.47 8.20
C ALA A 92 4.99 20.86 8.02
N GLY A 93 5.01 21.39 6.81
CA GLY A 93 4.43 22.69 6.44
C GLY A 93 2.94 22.61 6.07
N GLN A 94 2.40 21.40 5.92
CA GLN A 94 1.05 21.12 5.39
C GLN A 94 0.79 21.79 4.04
N SER A 95 1.79 21.84 3.17
CA SER A 95 1.71 22.46 1.85
C SER A 95 2.16 21.49 0.76
N CYS A 96 1.53 21.58 -0.40
CA CYS A 96 1.98 20.88 -1.60
C CYS A 96 2.06 21.86 -2.77
N ASP A 97 3.07 21.67 -3.60
CA ASP A 97 3.19 22.28 -4.91
C ASP A 97 2.83 21.25 -5.97
N ILE A 98 2.03 21.66 -6.96
CA ILE A 98 1.72 20.88 -8.14
C ILE A 98 2.29 21.63 -9.35
N THR A 99 3.15 20.96 -10.10
CA THR A 99 3.70 21.48 -11.36
C THR A 99 3.16 20.65 -12.51
N VAL A 100 2.75 21.33 -13.58
CA VAL A 100 2.22 20.67 -14.78
C VAL A 100 3.11 21.03 -15.96
N ASP A 101 3.62 20.02 -16.65
CA ASP A 101 4.29 20.15 -17.94
C ASP A 101 3.42 19.52 -19.03
N GLY A 102 3.23 20.22 -20.14
CA GLY A 102 2.29 19.85 -21.20
C GLY A 102 0.81 20.13 -20.90
N ASP A 103 -0.07 19.58 -21.74
CA ASP A 103 -1.53 19.77 -21.68
C ASP A 103 -2.22 18.60 -20.93
N ALA A 104 -1.99 18.52 -19.62
CA ALA A 104 -2.59 17.48 -18.78
C ALA A 104 -4.14 17.58 -18.74
N PRO A 105 -4.88 16.46 -18.84
CA PRO A 105 -6.34 16.46 -18.77
C PRO A 105 -6.84 16.83 -17.37
N THR A 106 -8.03 17.43 -17.30
CA THR A 106 -8.65 17.87 -16.04
C THR A 106 -8.76 16.73 -15.01
N GLU A 107 -9.03 15.52 -15.47
CA GLU A 107 -9.13 14.32 -14.63
C GLU A 107 -7.79 14.01 -13.94
N ALA A 108 -6.65 14.17 -14.63
CA ALA A 108 -5.33 13.96 -14.03
C ALA A 108 -5.03 15.01 -12.94
N LEU A 109 -5.47 16.26 -13.13
CA LEU A 109 -5.33 17.32 -12.12
C LEU A 109 -6.19 17.03 -10.87
N GLN A 110 -7.39 16.47 -11.04
CA GLN A 110 -8.23 16.05 -9.92
C GLN A 110 -7.62 14.89 -9.13
N ILE A 111 -6.95 13.96 -9.82
CA ILE A 111 -6.20 12.89 -9.16
C ILE A 111 -5.03 13.49 -8.38
N ALA A 112 -4.30 14.47 -8.94
CA ALA A 112 -3.23 15.17 -8.24
C ALA A 112 -3.73 15.88 -6.97
N ASP A 113 -4.88 16.54 -7.02
CA ASP A 113 -5.54 17.13 -5.84
C ASP A 113 -5.89 16.07 -4.79
N THR A 114 -6.36 14.89 -5.23
CA THR A 114 -6.67 13.79 -4.31
C THR A 114 -5.39 13.23 -3.67
N ILE A 115 -4.29 13.14 -4.42
CA ILE A 115 -2.98 12.73 -3.93
C ILE A 115 -2.42 13.76 -2.94
N THR A 116 -2.52 15.05 -3.21
CA THR A 116 -2.04 16.07 -2.25
C THR A 116 -2.83 16.03 -0.94
N GLN A 117 -4.15 15.91 -1.01
CA GLN A 117 -4.99 15.71 0.17
C GLN A 117 -4.59 14.47 0.96
N CYS A 118 -4.27 13.39 0.23
CA CYS A 118 -3.84 12.13 0.78
C CYS A 118 -2.52 12.23 1.56
N LEU A 119 -1.51 12.86 0.94
CA LEU A 119 -0.17 13.00 1.49
C LEU A 119 -0.12 13.95 2.69
N LEU A 120 -1.04 14.93 2.74
CA LEU A 120 -1.17 15.86 3.86
C LEU A 120 -2.02 15.32 5.02
N SER A 121 -2.55 14.08 4.92
CA SER A 121 -3.52 13.51 5.86
C SER A 121 -4.75 14.41 6.10
N SER A 122 -5.11 15.24 5.12
CA SER A 122 -6.39 15.95 5.15
C SER A 122 -7.50 14.95 4.81
N GLU A 123 -8.64 14.99 5.50
CA GLU A 123 -9.73 14.06 5.24
C GLU A 123 -10.08 14.06 3.75
N ILE A 124 -9.88 12.92 3.06
CA ILE A 124 -10.27 12.78 1.66
C ILE A 124 -11.79 12.83 1.62
N THR A 125 -12.33 14.02 1.37
CA THR A 125 -13.74 14.17 1.05
C THR A 125 -13.88 13.89 -0.44
N LEU A 126 -14.05 12.61 -0.80
CA LEU A 126 -14.47 12.21 -2.13
C LEU A 126 -15.88 12.77 -2.38
N ALA A 127 -15.97 14.03 -2.80
CA ALA A 127 -17.21 14.66 -3.24
C ALA A 127 -17.57 14.11 -4.62
N ARG A 128 -18.07 12.88 -4.65
CA ARG A 128 -18.73 12.33 -5.83
C ARG A 128 -20.09 13.01 -5.95
N THR A 129 -20.23 13.96 -6.87
CA THR A 129 -21.52 14.35 -7.42
C THR A 129 -22.11 13.14 -8.14
N THR A 130 -22.81 12.31 -7.38
CA THR A 130 -23.55 11.16 -7.89
C THR A 130 -24.93 11.67 -8.31
N PRO A 131 -25.34 11.56 -9.58
CA PRO A 131 -26.76 11.63 -9.90
C PRO A 131 -27.44 10.36 -9.39
N GLU A 132 -28.30 10.58 -8.41
CA GLU A 132 -29.21 9.64 -7.78
C GLU A 132 -30.16 8.97 -8.80
N ASN A 133 -30.10 7.65 -8.92
CA ASN A 133 -31.28 6.79 -9.14
C ASN A 133 -30.93 5.30 -8.93
N PRO A 134 -31.90 4.40 -8.64
CA PRO A 134 -31.83 3.56 -7.47
C PRO A 134 -31.63 2.08 -7.78
N ILE A 135 -30.91 1.44 -6.87
CA ILE A 135 -30.96 0.05 -6.38
C ILE A 135 -31.96 -0.87 -7.12
N VAL A 136 -31.40 -1.85 -7.85
CA VAL A 136 -32.08 -3.14 -8.07
C VAL A 136 -31.34 -4.21 -7.29
N ASP A 137 -32.06 -4.72 -6.30
CA ASP A 137 -31.79 -5.87 -5.47
C ASP A 137 -31.71 -7.13 -6.34
N THR A 138 -30.65 -7.93 -6.19
CA THR A 138 -30.64 -9.32 -6.67
C THR A 138 -29.83 -10.17 -5.69
N THR A 139 -30.55 -10.59 -4.65
CA THR A 139 -30.58 -11.95 -4.09
C THR A 139 -29.36 -12.84 -4.33
N VAL A 140 -28.64 -13.04 -3.23
CA VAL A 140 -27.78 -14.18 -2.90
C VAL A 140 -28.45 -15.51 -3.28
N THR A 141 -27.73 -16.38 -3.96
CA THR A 141 -28.01 -17.82 -4.00
C THR A 141 -26.69 -18.57 -3.86
N SER A 142 -26.55 -19.22 -2.69
CA SER A 142 -25.60 -20.29 -2.45
C SER A 142 -26.07 -21.55 -3.16
N GLN A 143 -25.17 -22.22 -3.90
CA GLN A 143 -25.20 -23.67 -4.18
C GLN A 143 -23.82 -24.05 -4.72
N GLU A 144 -23.01 -24.81 -3.98
CA GLU A 144 -23.07 -26.27 -3.78
C GLU A 144 -22.19 -27.01 -4.80
N ASN A 145 -21.05 -27.47 -4.28
CA ASN A 145 -20.28 -28.66 -4.64
C ASN A 145 -20.48 -29.27 -6.04
N VAL A 146 -19.43 -29.19 -6.84
CA VAL A 146 -19.10 -30.26 -7.80
C VAL A 146 -17.64 -30.69 -7.56
N VAL A 147 -17.52 -31.91 -7.06
CA VAL A 147 -16.27 -32.63 -6.82
C VAL A 147 -15.84 -33.35 -8.11
N ALA A 148 -14.51 -33.39 -8.31
CA ALA A 148 -13.67 -34.36 -9.05
C ALA A 148 -13.12 -33.94 -10.43
N PRO A 149 -11.93 -34.47 -10.83
CA PRO A 149 -10.98 -35.31 -10.11
C PRO A 149 -9.62 -34.62 -9.88
N GLN A 150 -9.07 -34.86 -8.69
CA GLN A 150 -7.66 -34.59 -8.39
C GLN A 150 -6.80 -35.73 -8.96
N ASN A 151 -5.98 -35.40 -9.97
CA ASN A 151 -4.68 -36.04 -10.17
C ASN A 151 -3.68 -35.10 -9.49
N SER A 152 -3.17 -35.41 -8.30
CA SER A 152 -2.05 -36.34 -8.07
C SER A 152 -0.76 -35.90 -8.76
N GLU A 153 -0.18 -34.81 -8.26
CA GLU A 153 1.14 -34.84 -7.66
C GLU A 153 1.00 -34.15 -6.29
N THR A 154 1.43 -34.81 -5.22
CA THR A 154 1.58 -34.16 -3.92
C THR A 154 2.78 -33.23 -4.04
N GLU A 155 2.57 -32.06 -4.65
CA GLU A 155 3.50 -30.95 -4.57
C GLU A 155 3.54 -30.58 -3.08
N ILE A 156 4.66 -30.84 -2.41
CA ILE A 156 4.83 -30.43 -1.02
C ILE A 156 4.69 -28.90 -1.04
N ALA A 157 3.58 -28.39 -0.51
CA ALA A 157 3.38 -26.96 -0.37
C ALA A 157 4.55 -26.41 0.46
N CYS A 158 5.32 -25.50 -0.15
CA CYS A 158 6.49 -24.87 0.44
C CYS A 158 6.38 -23.35 0.24
N GLY A 159 7.11 -22.60 1.06
CA GLY A 159 7.25 -21.15 0.92
C GLY A 159 5.91 -20.42 0.95
N VAL A 160 5.60 -19.61 -0.05
CA VAL A 160 4.38 -18.78 -0.16
C VAL A 160 3.12 -19.63 -0.06
N ALA A 161 3.12 -20.87 -0.56
CA ALA A 161 1.97 -21.77 -0.45
C ALA A 161 1.64 -22.17 1.01
N THR A 162 2.55 -21.92 1.95
CA THR A 162 2.40 -22.21 3.39
C THR A 162 2.20 -20.95 4.24
N VAL A 163 2.32 -19.77 3.63
CA VAL A 163 2.24 -18.47 4.30
C VAL A 163 0.89 -17.82 4.00
N ASN A 164 0.22 -17.30 5.03
CA ASN A 164 -1.04 -16.57 4.89
C ASN A 164 -0.97 -15.28 5.71
N GLU A 165 -0.46 -14.22 5.08
CA GLU A 165 -0.26 -12.92 5.71
C GLU A 165 -1.13 -11.85 5.05
N ALA A 166 -1.38 -10.75 5.77
CA ALA A 166 -2.33 -9.73 5.35
C ALA A 166 -1.86 -8.89 4.14
N ASN A 167 -0.55 -8.82 3.88
CA ASN A 167 0.02 -8.08 2.77
C ASN A 167 1.36 -8.70 2.29
N ASP A 168 1.87 -8.19 1.18
CA ASP A 168 3.12 -8.66 0.56
C ASP A 168 4.34 -8.49 1.49
N VAL A 169 4.41 -7.37 2.23
CA VAL A 169 5.52 -7.12 3.17
C VAL A 169 5.55 -8.16 4.28
N ALA A 170 4.39 -8.45 4.89
CA ALA A 170 4.27 -9.45 5.94
C ALA A 170 4.58 -10.85 5.41
N THR A 171 4.17 -11.15 4.17
CA THR A 171 4.53 -12.40 3.48
C THR A 171 6.05 -12.52 3.33
N MET A 172 6.71 -11.46 2.87
CA MET A 172 8.17 -11.41 2.76
C MET A 172 8.87 -11.58 4.11
N GLN A 173 8.44 -10.86 5.15
CA GLN A 173 8.97 -11.01 6.51
C GLN A 173 8.83 -12.45 7.01
N ARG A 174 7.69 -13.11 6.77
CA ARG A 174 7.51 -14.52 7.15
C ARG A 174 8.47 -15.44 6.40
N LEU A 175 8.67 -15.24 5.10
CA LEU A 175 9.61 -16.05 4.31
C LEU A 175 11.06 -15.88 4.78
N LEU A 176 11.46 -14.66 5.15
CA LEU A 176 12.78 -14.40 5.74
C LEU A 176 12.97 -15.20 7.04
N ILE A 177 11.97 -15.24 7.92
CA ILE A 177 11.99 -16.06 9.15
C ILE A 177 12.13 -17.55 8.81
N LEU A 178 11.37 -18.04 7.83
CA LEU A 178 11.43 -19.44 7.38
C LEU A 178 12.80 -19.81 6.78
N LEU A 179 13.54 -18.83 6.27
CA LEU A 179 14.91 -18.99 5.77
C LEU A 179 15.99 -18.79 6.84
N GLY A 180 15.59 -18.44 8.07
CA GLY A 180 16.48 -18.29 9.23
C GLY A 180 16.97 -16.87 9.51
N GLU A 181 16.47 -15.88 8.78
CA GLU A 181 16.79 -14.47 9.04
C GLU A 181 15.82 -13.83 10.04
N ASP A 182 16.22 -12.70 10.63
CA ASP A 182 15.41 -11.92 11.58
C ASP A 182 15.02 -10.56 10.99
N PRO A 183 13.83 -10.46 10.34
CA PRO A 183 13.34 -9.19 9.83
C PRO A 183 12.67 -8.32 10.90
N GLY A 184 12.66 -8.75 12.16
CA GLY A 184 11.82 -8.20 13.22
C GLY A 184 10.41 -8.80 13.24
N PRO A 185 9.42 -8.11 13.83
CA PRO A 185 8.02 -8.56 13.84
C PRO A 185 7.45 -8.74 12.42
N VAL A 186 6.56 -9.72 12.24
CA VAL A 186 5.74 -9.84 11.03
C VAL A 186 4.55 -8.91 11.18
N ASP A 187 4.78 -7.63 10.92
CA ASP A 187 3.81 -6.54 11.09
C ASP A 187 3.40 -5.90 9.75
N GLY A 188 4.01 -6.31 8.64
CA GLY A 188 3.76 -5.71 7.33
C GLY A 188 4.41 -4.33 7.16
N VAL A 189 5.33 -3.95 8.05
CA VAL A 189 6.03 -2.67 8.03
C VAL A 189 7.53 -2.90 7.80
N LEU A 190 8.08 -2.29 6.76
CA LEU A 190 9.50 -2.40 6.43
C LEU A 190 10.35 -1.51 7.34
N GLY A 191 11.03 -2.14 8.31
CA GLY A 191 11.98 -1.48 9.19
C GLY A 191 13.45 -1.84 8.91
N PRO A 192 14.41 -1.23 9.63
CA PRO A 192 15.84 -1.52 9.51
C PRO A 192 16.20 -3.01 9.66
N ALA A 193 15.45 -3.75 10.51
CA ALA A 193 15.64 -5.19 10.67
C ALA A 193 15.23 -5.97 9.42
N SER A 194 14.10 -5.61 8.81
CA SER A 194 13.64 -6.21 7.55
C SER A 194 14.65 -5.98 6.42
N PHE A 195 15.22 -4.77 6.31
CA PHE A 195 16.29 -4.49 5.34
C PHE A 195 17.53 -5.33 5.55
N LYS A 196 18.00 -5.40 6.79
CA LYS A 196 19.16 -6.20 7.14
C LYS A 196 18.95 -7.67 6.78
N ALA A 197 17.76 -8.22 7.05
CA ALA A 197 17.41 -9.59 6.70
C ALA A 197 17.35 -9.82 5.19
N MET A 198 16.84 -8.87 4.41
CA MET A 198 16.84 -8.96 2.94
C MET A 198 18.26 -9.00 2.33
N GLY A 199 19.21 -8.26 2.94
CA GLY A 199 20.60 -8.21 2.48
C GLY A 199 21.33 -9.56 2.53
N ALA A 200 20.77 -10.58 3.18
CA ALA A 200 21.30 -11.95 3.13
C ALA A 200 21.02 -12.66 1.79
N PHE A 201 20.07 -12.17 0.99
CA PHE A 201 19.57 -12.86 -0.20
C PHE A 201 19.58 -12.02 -1.48
N VAL A 202 19.59 -10.70 -1.36
CA VAL A 202 19.63 -9.77 -2.50
C VAL A 202 20.97 -9.03 -2.48
N ASP A 203 21.76 -9.17 -3.54
CA ASP A 203 22.99 -8.43 -3.69
C ASP A 203 22.72 -6.91 -3.76
N ASP A 204 23.62 -6.13 -3.18
CA ASP A 204 23.47 -4.67 -3.00
C ASP A 204 23.21 -3.86 -4.29
N SER A 205 23.39 -4.48 -5.45
CA SER A 205 23.28 -3.86 -6.77
C SER A 205 21.90 -4.04 -7.43
N ASN A 206 20.98 -4.81 -6.84
CA ASN A 206 19.71 -5.20 -7.49
C ASN A 206 18.45 -4.74 -6.74
N TRP A 207 18.54 -3.71 -5.89
CA TRP A 207 17.43 -3.20 -5.07
C TRP A 207 16.30 -2.54 -5.85
N ASN A 208 16.44 -2.28 -7.16
CA ASN A 208 15.31 -1.84 -8.00
C ASN A 208 14.27 -2.95 -8.28
N THR A 209 14.23 -3.96 -7.40
CA THR A 209 13.42 -5.17 -7.49
C THR A 209 12.17 -4.96 -6.64
N SER A 210 10.99 -5.12 -7.24
CA SER A 210 9.72 -5.01 -6.53
C SER A 210 9.63 -6.03 -5.38
N ILE A 211 8.85 -5.71 -4.35
CA ILE A 211 8.64 -6.63 -3.21
C ILE A 211 8.16 -8.02 -3.68
N LYS A 212 7.33 -8.07 -4.73
CA LYS A 212 6.84 -9.32 -5.33
C LYS A 212 7.97 -10.19 -5.91
N ASN A 213 8.97 -9.56 -6.53
CA ASN A 213 10.13 -10.27 -7.04
C ASN A 213 11.01 -10.79 -5.89
N VAL A 214 11.16 -10.02 -4.80
CA VAL A 214 11.85 -10.49 -3.59
C VAL A 214 11.13 -11.70 -2.99
N ILE A 215 9.81 -11.65 -2.84
CA ILE A 215 8.98 -12.77 -2.38
C ILE A 215 9.22 -14.00 -3.26
N SER A 216 9.19 -13.83 -4.59
CA SER A 216 9.41 -14.93 -5.53
C SER A 216 10.80 -15.56 -5.38
N ALA A 217 11.84 -14.76 -5.13
CA ALA A 217 13.19 -15.26 -4.90
C ALA A 217 13.32 -16.03 -3.58
N LEU A 218 12.74 -15.50 -2.49
CA LEU A 218 12.74 -16.15 -1.18
C LEU A 218 11.94 -17.46 -1.20
N ASP A 219 10.81 -17.47 -1.89
CA ASP A 219 9.96 -18.65 -2.09
C ASP A 219 10.75 -19.79 -2.75
N ALA A 220 11.37 -19.51 -3.90
CA ALA A 220 12.19 -20.46 -4.62
C ALA A 220 13.32 -21.03 -3.73
N LEU A 221 14.04 -20.16 -3.02
CA LEU A 221 15.12 -20.56 -2.11
C LEU A 221 14.63 -21.46 -0.96
N HIS A 222 13.47 -21.16 -0.39
CA HIS A 222 12.90 -21.97 0.70
C HIS A 222 12.43 -23.33 0.21
N CYS A 223 11.79 -23.36 -0.96
CA CYS A 223 11.36 -24.59 -1.62
C CYS A 223 12.52 -25.50 -2.04
N GLU A 224 13.64 -24.93 -2.49
CA GLU A 224 14.87 -25.70 -2.78
C GLU A 224 15.47 -26.34 -1.53
N ARG A 225 15.49 -25.64 -0.39
CA ARG A 225 16.03 -26.15 0.88
C ARG A 225 15.17 -27.23 1.56
N SER A 226 13.91 -27.33 1.15
CA SER A 226 12.92 -28.20 1.79
C SER A 226 12.77 -29.57 1.08
N GLN A 227 13.49 -29.79 -0.02
CA GLN A 227 13.56 -31.05 -0.78
C GLN A 227 14.79 -31.87 -0.38
#